data_AF-A0A4Q3STE3-F1
#
_entry.id   AF-A0A4Q3STE3-F1
#
_cell.length_a   1.000
_cell.length_b   1.000
_cell.length_c   1.000
_cell.angle_alpha   90.00
_cell.angle_beta   90.00
_cell.angle_gamma   90.00
#
_symmetry.space_group_name_H-M   'P 1'
#
loop_
_entity.id
_entity.type
_entity.pdbx_description
1 polymer ?
#
loop_
_entity_poly.entity_id
_entity_poly.type
_entity_poly.pdbx_seq_one_letter_code
_entity_poly.pdbx_strand_id
1 'polypeptide(L)' 'KKAGEKGTRFLHTLNGSGLAVGRTLVAVMENYQDENGRIAVPQALHPYLPGLTHIGGE' A
#
# COMPACT_ATOMS: atom_id res chain seq x y z
N LYS A 1 20.02 -8.22 33.32
CA LYS A 1 20.57 -6.94 33.83
C LYS A 1 21.50 -7.27 34.99
N LYS A 2 22.74 -6.76 35.03
CA LYS A 2 23.54 -6.82 36.26
C LYS A 2 22.90 -5.90 37.31
N ALA A 3 22.91 -6.29 38.58
CA ALA A 3 22.35 -5.49 39.65
C ALA A 3 23.11 -4.14 39.76
N GLY A 4 22.38 -3.01 39.68
CA GLY A 4 22.92 -1.65 39.84
C GLY A 4 22.81 -0.73 38.62
N GLU A 5 22.42 -1.21 37.44
CA GLU A 5 22.42 -0.39 36.22
C GLU A 5 21.15 0.48 36.11
N LYS A 6 21.22 1.76 36.51
CA LYS A 6 20.29 2.81 36.07
C LYS A 6 20.92 3.53 34.87
N GLY A 7 20.33 3.35 33.68
CA GLY A 7 20.77 4.03 32.46
C GLY A 7 19.91 3.67 31.24
N THR A 8 19.61 4.67 30.41
CA THR A 8 18.93 4.51 29.11
C THR A 8 19.78 3.67 28.15
N ARG A 9 19.13 2.88 27.29
CA ARG A 9 19.80 2.06 26.26
C ARG A 9 19.33 2.50 24.87
N PHE A 10 20.25 2.51 23.91
CA PHE A 10 19.90 2.75 22.51
C PHE A 10 19.03 1.59 21.98
N LEU A 11 18.00 1.93 21.20
CA LEU A 11 17.18 0.96 20.48
C LEU A 11 17.75 0.72 19.08
N HIS A 12 17.37 -0.41 18.50
CA HIS A 12 17.54 -0.66 17.07
C HIS A 12 16.43 0.04 16.30
N THR A 13 16.77 0.61 15.15
CA THR A 13 15.81 1.19 14.21
C THR A 13 15.74 0.34 12.95
N LEU A 14 14.53 0.17 12.43
CA LEU A 14 14.29 -0.43 11.12
C LEU A 14 13.34 0.48 10.35
N ASN A 15 13.49 0.51 9.03
CA ASN A 15 12.57 1.18 8.13
C ASN A 15 12.40 0.33 6.86
N GLY A 16 11.23 0.43 6.24
CA GLY A 16 10.88 -0.28 5.02
C GLY A 16 9.55 0.23 4.48
N SER A 17 9.48 0.46 3.17
CA SER A 17 8.27 0.90 2.50
C SER A 17 7.27 -0.26 2.37
N GLY A 18 5.98 0.01 2.58
CA GLY A 18 4.91 -0.98 2.40
C GLY A 18 3.63 -0.38 1.82
N LEU A 19 3.65 0.40 0.74
CA LEU A 19 4.65 0.57 -0.34
C LEU A 19 4.74 2.08 -0.68
N ALA A 20 5.46 2.45 -1.75
CA ALA A 20 5.36 3.81 -2.29
C ALA A 20 4.03 3.97 -3.06
N VAL A 21 3.05 4.67 -2.49
CA VAL A 21 1.66 4.74 -2.99
C VAL A 21 1.57 5.11 -4.47
N GLY A 22 2.31 6.12 -4.93
CA GLY A 22 2.29 6.51 -6.34
C GLY A 22 2.80 5.41 -7.30
N ARG A 23 3.80 4.62 -6.88
CA ARG A 23 4.29 3.49 -7.67
C ARG A 23 3.31 2.32 -7.67
N THR A 24 2.65 2.08 -6.52
CA THR A 24 1.58 1.09 -6.43
C THR A 24 0.40 1.47 -7.32
N LEU A 25 0.05 2.76 -7.42
CA LEU A 25 -0.98 3.23 -8.33
C LEU A 25 -0.64 2.93 -9.80
N VAL A 26 0.58 3.24 -10.26
CA VAL A 26 1.02 2.91 -11.63
C VAL A 26 0.89 1.41 -11.90
N ALA A 27 1.37 0.57 -10.97
CA ALA A 27 1.27 -0.88 -11.11
C ALA A 27 -0.19 -1.37 -11.17
N VAL A 28 -1.09 -0.82 -10.34
CA VAL A 28 -2.52 -1.14 -10.39
C VAL A 28 -3.10 -0.72 -11.74
N MET A 29 -2.79 0.48 -12.23
CA MET A 29 -3.33 0.95 -13.51
C MET A 29 -2.91 0.08 -14.69
N GLU A 30 -1.63 -0.27 -14.77
CA GLU A 30 -1.12 -1.10 -15.88
C GLU A 30 -1.63 -2.55 -15.85
N ASN A 31 -1.76 -3.13 -14.66
CA ASN A 31 -2.11 -4.55 -14.52
C ASN A 31 -3.62 -4.81 -14.44
N TYR A 32 -4.43 -3.78 -14.19
CA TYR A 32 -5.88 -3.90 -14.09
C TYR A 32 -6.63 -3.18 -15.22
N GLN A 33 -5.92 -2.68 -16.25
CA GLN A 33 -6.56 -2.15 -17.45
C GLN A 33 -7.21 -3.26 -18.28
N ASP A 34 -8.39 -2.99 -18.83
CA ASP A 34 -9.06 -3.82 -19.83
C ASP A 34 -8.85 -3.28 -21.26
N GLU A 35 -9.33 -4.02 -22.27
CA GLU A 35 -9.22 -3.65 -23.68
C GLU A 35 -9.96 -2.36 -24.05
N ASN A 36 -10.91 -1.91 -23.22
CA ASN A 36 -11.68 -0.69 -23.39
C ASN A 36 -11.05 0.48 -22.60
N GLY A 37 -9.86 0.29 -22.02
CA GLY A 37 -9.15 1.30 -21.24
C GLY A 37 -9.73 1.56 -19.84
N ARG A 38 -10.62 0.68 -19.35
CA ARG A 38 -11.12 0.75 -17.97
C ARG A 38 -10.16 0.07 -17.03
N ILE A 39 -10.07 0.57 -15.81
CA ILE A 39 -9.19 -0.01 -14.78
C ILE A 39 -10.06 -0.68 -13.73
N ALA A 40 -9.98 -2.01 -13.64
CA ALA A 40 -10.67 -2.77 -12.62
C ALA A 40 -10.11 -2.45 -11.22
N VAL A 41 -11.00 -2.28 -10.24
CA VAL A 41 -10.60 -2.01 -8.86
C VAL A 41 -10.20 -3.33 -8.17
N PRO A 42 -8.96 -3.48 -7.68
CA PRO A 42 -8.54 -4.65 -6.93
C PRO A 42 -9.47 -4.93 -5.74
N GLN A 43 -9.81 -6.20 -5.51
CA GLN A 43 -10.76 -6.59 -4.45
C GLN A 43 -10.36 -6.06 -3.06
N ALA A 44 -9.06 -6.01 -2.77
CA ALA A 44 -8.54 -5.47 -1.51
C ALA A 44 -8.89 -3.99 -1.28
N LEU A 45 -9.22 -3.24 -2.33
CA LEU A 45 -9.57 -1.82 -2.26
C LEU A 45 -11.09 -1.56 -2.18
N HIS A 46 -11.94 -2.57 -2.39
CA HIS A 46 -13.41 -2.41 -2.36
C HIS A 46 -13.95 -1.79 -1.06
N PRO A 47 -13.45 -2.12 0.15
CA PRO A 47 -13.92 -1.48 1.39
C PRO A 47 -13.68 0.04 1.44
N TYR A 48 -12.73 0.54 0.64
CA TYR A 48 -12.38 1.96 0.57
C TYR A 48 -13.09 2.70 -0.57
N LEU A 49 -13.70 1.96 -1.51
CA LEU A 49 -14.31 2.47 -2.74
C LEU A 49 -15.70 1.82 -2.93
N PRO A 50 -16.68 2.14 -2.07
CA PRO A 50 -17.94 1.41 -2.00
C PRO A 50 -18.73 1.51 -3.31
N GLY A 51 -19.09 0.36 -3.87
CA GLY A 51 -19.85 0.25 -5.12
C GLY A 51 -19.03 0.48 -6.40
N LEU A 52 -17.75 0.86 -6.28
CA LEU A 52 -16.89 1.09 -7.43
C LEU A 52 -16.19 -0.20 -7.84
N THR A 53 -16.39 -0.62 -9.09
CA THR A 53 -15.75 -1.82 -9.66
C THR A 53 -14.73 -1.50 -10.74
N HIS A 54 -14.89 -0.38 -11.46
CA HIS A 54 -14.00 0.06 -12.53
C HIS A 54 -13.86 1.59 -12.53
N ILE A 55 -12.76 2.09 -13.10
CA ILE A 55 -12.49 3.52 -13.33
C ILE A 55 -12.26 3.75 -14.83
N GLY A 56 -12.89 4.78 -15.41
CA GLY A 56 -12.70 5.18 -16.81
C GLY A 56 -13.51 4.36 -17.82
N GLY A 57 -13.18 4.54 -19.12
CA GLY A 57 -13.87 4.00 -20.29
C GLY A 57 -15.12 4.79 -20.72
N GLU A 58 -15.58 4.55 -21.94
CA GLU A 58 -16.96 4.88 -22.38
C GLU A 58 -17.96 3.82 -21.88
#